data_AF-A0AAD3E5A7-F1
#
_entry.id   AF-A0AAD3E5A7-F1
#
_cell.length_a   1.000
_cell.length_b   1.000
_cell.length_c   1.000
_cell.angle_alpha   90.00
_cell.angle_beta   90.00
_cell.angle_gamma   90.00
#
_symmetry.space_group_name_H-M   'P 1'
#
loop_
_entity.id
_entity.type
_entity.pdbx_description
1 polymer ?
#
loop_
_entity_poly.entity_id
_entity_poly.type
_entity_poly.pdbx_seq_one_letter_code
_entity_poly.pdbx_strand_id
1 'polypeptide(L)'
;PTPPSPPPPTPSPPSPKPPSPKPPSPPPPIICPFNTTPAGAYNSSCSGCTLSSSCVLTCTSCTRTSGTTVATSLNLQNCNPGWAFTNNDGQLGCSAYGSDLGPATWIYQQNGTAGRQLQVASQASKTYLMIPIAPYAEDWTQIWHVRLIDQANGLHVFHPAASPSLCWDVEGGSQDAGARVLLYSCLESDGVSIGPNRKFKIVQSCVPGEVHIIAYHSNKCLDTNIG
;
A
#
# COMPACT_ATOMS: atom_id res chain seq x y z
N PRO A 1 -54.96 -73.99 15.18
CA PRO A 1 -55.09 -72.90 14.17
C PRO A 1 -54.10 -71.77 14.49
N THR A 2 -52.96 -71.77 13.81
CA THR A 2 -51.94 -70.71 13.92
C THR A 2 -52.38 -69.47 13.14
N PRO A 3 -52.22 -68.26 13.70
CA PRO A 3 -52.61 -67.02 13.02
C PRO A 3 -51.78 -66.79 11.74
N PRO A 4 -52.38 -66.21 10.69
CA PRO A 4 -51.68 -65.92 9.43
C PRO A 4 -50.60 -64.85 9.64
N SER A 5 -49.47 -65.02 8.93
CA SER A 5 -48.33 -64.11 8.99
C SER A 5 -48.68 -62.73 8.40
N PRO A 6 -48.12 -61.65 8.95
CA PRO A 6 -48.35 -60.30 8.45
C PRO A 6 -47.78 -60.11 7.04
N PRO A 7 -48.41 -59.26 6.21
CA PRO A 7 -47.92 -58.97 4.87
C PRO A 7 -46.58 -58.21 4.91
N PRO A 8 -45.73 -58.40 3.88
CA PRO A 8 -44.43 -57.75 3.81
C PRO A 8 -44.56 -56.22 3.71
N PRO A 9 -43.60 -55.47 4.29
CA PRO A 9 -43.63 -54.01 4.26
C PRO A 9 -43.46 -53.48 2.84
N THR A 10 -44.22 -52.43 2.53
CA THR A 10 -44.22 -51.76 1.22
C THR A 10 -42.90 -50.98 1.02
N PRO A 11 -42.30 -50.98 -0.19
CA PRO A 11 -41.07 -50.23 -0.44
C PRO A 11 -41.27 -48.73 -0.24
N SER A 12 -40.33 -48.08 0.46
CA SER A 12 -40.35 -46.63 0.64
C SER A 12 -40.05 -45.92 -0.69
N PRO A 13 -40.67 -44.74 -0.95
CA PRO A 13 -40.36 -43.96 -2.14
C PRO A 13 -38.89 -43.51 -2.16
N PRO A 14 -38.27 -43.43 -3.35
CA PRO A 14 -36.89 -42.93 -3.46
C PRO A 14 -36.81 -41.46 -3.02
N SER A 15 -35.77 -41.14 -2.25
CA SER A 15 -35.53 -39.79 -1.75
C SER A 15 -35.33 -38.79 -2.90
N PRO A 16 -35.80 -37.53 -2.76
CA PRO A 16 -35.56 -36.49 -3.76
C PRO A 16 -34.05 -36.27 -3.96
N LYS A 17 -33.64 -36.19 -5.22
CA LYS A 17 -32.26 -35.90 -5.59
C LYS A 17 -31.87 -34.50 -5.07
N PRO A 18 -30.70 -34.31 -4.43
CA PRO A 18 -30.24 -33.00 -4.00
C PRO A 18 -30.19 -32.02 -5.17
N PRO A 19 -30.52 -30.72 -4.96
CA PRO A 19 -30.35 -29.71 -5.98
C PRO A 19 -28.87 -29.60 -6.37
N SER A 20 -28.62 -29.51 -7.67
CA SER A 20 -27.27 -29.33 -8.20
C SER A 20 -26.62 -28.07 -7.61
N PRO A 21 -25.30 -28.10 -7.31
CA PRO A 21 -24.57 -26.93 -6.83
C PRO A 21 -24.69 -25.79 -7.84
N LYS A 22 -25.04 -24.59 -7.35
CA LYS A 22 -25.04 -23.36 -8.16
C LYS A 22 -23.60 -23.11 -8.65
N PRO A 23 -23.39 -22.73 -9.93
CA PRO A 23 -22.08 -22.33 -10.42
C PRO A 23 -21.50 -21.21 -9.54
N PRO A 24 -20.18 -21.22 -9.27
CA PRO A 24 -19.55 -20.14 -8.53
C PRO A 24 -19.73 -18.82 -9.28
N SER A 25 -20.12 -17.78 -8.54
CA SER A 25 -20.21 -16.42 -9.06
C SER A 25 -18.88 -15.99 -9.67
N PRO A 26 -18.85 -15.25 -10.79
CA PRO A 26 -17.62 -14.72 -11.34
C PRO A 26 -16.89 -13.84 -10.29
N PRO A 27 -15.54 -13.88 -10.24
CA PRO A 27 -14.78 -13.07 -9.31
C PRO A 27 -15.06 -11.58 -9.54
N PRO A 28 -15.06 -10.75 -8.48
CA PRO A 28 -15.27 -9.32 -8.61
C PRO A 28 -14.22 -8.70 -9.53
N PRO A 29 -14.58 -7.66 -10.31
CA PRO A 29 -13.62 -6.96 -11.17
C PRO A 29 -12.51 -6.35 -10.32
N ILE A 30 -11.25 -6.59 -10.70
CA ILE A 30 -10.08 -6.00 -10.04
C ILE A 30 -10.06 -4.51 -10.38
N ILE A 31 -10.45 -3.66 -9.42
CA ILE A 31 -10.41 -2.20 -9.54
C ILE A 31 -8.96 -1.75 -9.38
N CYS A 32 -8.51 -0.84 -10.24
CA CYS A 32 -7.19 -0.25 -10.08
C CYS A 32 -7.12 0.56 -8.78
N PRO A 33 -6.17 0.29 -7.86
CA PRO A 33 -6.09 0.98 -6.58
C PRO A 33 -5.59 2.42 -6.70
N PHE A 34 -5.16 2.83 -7.90
CA PHE A 34 -4.61 4.16 -8.15
C PHE A 34 -5.71 5.05 -8.75
N ASN A 35 -6.07 6.13 -8.05
CA ASN A 35 -6.99 7.16 -8.55
C ASN A 35 -6.28 8.22 -9.41
N THR A 36 -4.96 8.22 -9.43
CA THR A 36 -4.12 9.14 -10.20
C THR A 36 -2.90 8.39 -10.73
N THR A 37 -2.23 8.97 -11.73
CA THR A 37 -0.98 8.43 -12.28
C THR A 37 0.03 8.23 -11.15
N PRO A 38 0.48 6.98 -10.87
CA PRO A 38 1.31 6.70 -9.71
C PRO A 38 2.68 7.32 -9.89
N ALA A 39 3.22 7.94 -8.86
CA ALA A 39 4.54 8.52 -8.94
C ALA A 39 5.63 7.43 -8.88
N GLY A 40 6.75 7.65 -9.58
CA GLY A 40 7.85 6.69 -9.68
C GLY A 40 9.08 7.26 -10.38
N ALA A 41 10.18 6.48 -10.41
CA ALA A 41 11.45 6.89 -11.02
C ALA A 41 11.32 7.22 -12.51
N TYR A 42 10.31 6.66 -13.18
CA TYR A 42 10.00 6.99 -14.56
C TYR A 42 9.63 8.48 -14.76
N ASN A 43 9.11 9.19 -13.76
CA ASN A 43 8.65 10.59 -13.89
C ASN A 43 9.75 11.57 -14.34
N SER A 44 11.02 11.27 -14.06
CA SER A 44 12.15 12.12 -14.48
C SER A 44 12.53 11.94 -15.95
N SER A 45 12.10 10.85 -16.58
CA SER A 45 12.50 10.44 -17.94
C SER A 45 11.33 10.16 -18.87
N CYS A 46 10.10 10.17 -18.36
CA CYS A 46 8.87 9.97 -19.10
C CYS A 46 7.92 11.17 -18.93
N SER A 47 7.14 11.46 -19.97
CA SER A 47 6.12 12.50 -19.99
C SER A 47 4.85 12.05 -20.71
N GLY A 48 3.76 12.80 -20.49
CA GLY A 48 2.44 12.50 -21.05
C GLY A 48 1.81 11.24 -20.47
N CYS A 49 2.04 10.99 -19.18
CA CYS A 49 1.63 9.74 -18.52
C CYS A 49 0.19 9.80 -17.99
N THR A 50 -0.62 8.83 -18.38
CA THR A 50 -2.02 8.67 -17.96
C THR A 50 -2.25 7.27 -17.42
N LEU A 51 -3.16 7.15 -16.46
CA LEU A 51 -3.56 5.87 -15.88
C LEU A 51 -5.00 5.55 -16.28
N SER A 52 -5.23 4.35 -16.79
CA SER A 52 -6.57 3.83 -17.06
C SER A 52 -7.24 3.22 -15.83
N SER A 53 -8.56 3.13 -15.84
CA SER A 53 -9.34 2.39 -14.84
C SER A 53 -9.02 0.88 -14.79
N SER A 54 -8.42 0.34 -15.86
CA SER A 54 -7.91 -1.02 -15.96
C SER A 54 -6.47 -1.18 -15.46
N CYS A 55 -5.93 -0.18 -14.76
CA CYS A 55 -4.59 -0.22 -14.18
C CYS A 55 -3.44 -0.31 -15.19
N VAL A 56 -3.63 0.32 -16.34
CA VAL A 56 -2.59 0.46 -17.35
C VAL A 56 -2.06 1.89 -17.31
N LEU A 57 -0.82 2.04 -16.85
CA LEU A 57 -0.06 3.28 -16.96
C LEU A 57 0.49 3.39 -18.38
N THR A 58 0.17 4.48 -19.08
CA THR A 58 0.64 4.74 -20.45
C THR A 58 1.36 6.08 -20.48
N CYS A 59 2.56 6.14 -21.05
CA CYS A 59 3.29 7.38 -21.28
C CYS A 59 3.51 7.57 -22.78
N THR A 60 3.36 8.80 -23.27
CA THR A 60 3.57 9.11 -24.70
C THR A 60 5.04 9.29 -25.06
N SER A 61 5.90 9.61 -24.09
CA SER A 61 7.32 9.86 -24.33
C SER A 61 8.16 9.45 -23.14
N CYS A 62 8.78 8.27 -23.21
CA CYS A 62 9.81 7.78 -22.29
C CYS A 62 11.17 7.78 -22.99
N THR A 63 12.16 8.39 -22.34
CA THR A 63 13.50 8.60 -22.89
C THR A 63 14.33 7.32 -22.79
N ARG A 64 15.00 6.98 -23.90
CA ARG A 64 16.01 5.93 -24.00
C ARG A 64 17.38 6.42 -23.57
N THR A 65 18.30 5.52 -23.27
CA THR A 65 19.73 5.82 -23.07
C THR A 65 20.35 6.48 -24.31
N SER A 66 19.79 6.22 -25.50
CA SER A 66 20.18 6.89 -26.75
C SER A 66 19.69 8.34 -26.88
N GLY A 67 18.88 8.85 -25.95
CA GLY A 67 18.25 10.17 -26.00
C GLY A 67 16.97 10.25 -26.84
N THR A 68 16.62 9.18 -27.56
CA THR A 68 15.33 9.09 -28.28
C THR A 68 14.17 8.84 -27.31
N THR A 69 12.95 9.25 -27.67
CA THR A 69 11.76 8.99 -26.85
C THR A 69 10.82 8.00 -27.53
N VAL A 70 10.08 7.23 -26.72
CA VAL A 70 9.03 6.32 -27.21
C VAL A 70 7.82 6.27 -26.31
N ALA A 71 6.67 5.96 -26.92
CA ALA A 71 5.48 5.62 -26.18
C ALA A 71 5.60 4.21 -25.60
N THR A 72 5.10 4.01 -24.39
CA THR A 72 5.15 2.73 -23.68
C THR A 72 4.02 2.63 -22.67
N SER A 73 3.66 1.40 -22.29
CA SER A 73 2.62 1.14 -21.31
C SER A 73 3.00 0.00 -20.37
N LEU A 74 2.45 0.02 -19.16
CA LEU A 74 2.67 -0.96 -18.12
C LEU A 74 1.35 -1.28 -17.42
N ASN A 75 0.97 -2.56 -17.40
CA ASN A 75 -0.10 -3.02 -16.52
C ASN A 75 0.46 -3.14 -15.10
N LEU A 76 -0.01 -2.27 -14.21
CA LEU A 76 0.46 -2.18 -12.82
C LEU A 76 0.11 -3.43 -12.01
N GLN A 77 -0.87 -4.23 -12.44
CA GLN A 77 -1.20 -5.51 -11.82
C GLN A 77 -0.11 -6.57 -12.04
N ASN A 78 0.76 -6.37 -13.03
CA ASN A 78 1.94 -7.22 -13.24
C ASN A 78 3.10 -6.84 -12.30
N CYS A 79 2.98 -5.74 -11.57
CA CYS A 79 3.96 -5.33 -10.58
C CYS A 79 3.61 -5.97 -9.23
N ASN A 80 4.62 -6.47 -8.53
CA ASN A 80 4.43 -6.91 -7.16
C ASN A 80 4.16 -5.73 -6.24
N PRO A 81 3.35 -5.95 -5.19
CA PRO A 81 3.62 -5.55 -3.82
C PRO A 81 4.72 -4.52 -3.58
N GLY A 82 4.50 -3.21 -3.72
CA GLY A 82 5.50 -2.21 -3.33
C GLY A 82 6.68 -1.97 -4.29
N TRP A 83 6.58 -2.39 -5.55
CA TRP A 83 7.63 -2.16 -6.54
C TRP A 83 7.58 -0.74 -7.11
N ALA A 84 8.76 -0.23 -7.50
CA ALA A 84 8.90 1.04 -8.20
C ALA A 84 8.41 0.92 -9.64
N PHE A 85 7.77 1.98 -10.13
CA PHE A 85 7.57 2.17 -11.56
C PHE A 85 8.80 2.87 -12.14
N THR A 86 9.40 2.25 -13.14
CA THR A 86 10.71 2.62 -13.70
C THR A 86 10.62 2.76 -15.21
N ASN A 87 11.56 3.50 -15.80
CA ASN A 87 11.78 3.54 -17.23
C ASN A 87 13.12 2.85 -17.53
N ASN A 88 13.06 1.68 -18.16
CA ASN A 88 14.22 0.89 -18.55
C ASN A 88 14.43 1.05 -20.05
N ASP A 89 15.26 2.02 -20.43
CA ASP A 89 15.61 2.33 -21.83
C ASP A 89 14.39 2.55 -22.75
N GLY A 90 13.46 3.39 -22.30
CA GLY A 90 12.22 3.71 -23.02
C GLY A 90 11.06 2.75 -22.76
N GLN A 91 11.25 1.73 -21.92
CA GLN A 91 10.21 0.77 -21.55
C GLN A 91 9.79 0.95 -20.09
N LEU A 92 8.50 1.20 -19.85
CA LEU A 92 7.96 1.18 -18.49
C LEU A 92 8.09 -0.22 -17.91
N GLY A 93 8.58 -0.31 -16.68
CA GLY A 93 8.74 -1.56 -15.98
C GLY A 93 8.51 -1.40 -14.48
N CYS A 94 8.25 -2.54 -13.84
CA CYS A 94 8.26 -2.63 -12.40
C CYS A 94 9.66 -3.10 -12.00
N SER A 95 10.30 -2.41 -11.08
CA SER A 95 11.50 -2.93 -10.44
C SER A 95 11.21 -3.03 -8.96
N ALA A 96 11.68 -4.09 -8.31
CA ALA A 96 11.87 -4.00 -6.87
C ALA A 96 12.66 -2.71 -6.63
N TYR A 97 12.17 -1.82 -5.76
CA TYR A 97 12.99 -0.71 -5.31
C TYR A 97 14.29 -1.33 -4.79
N GLY A 98 15.35 -1.24 -5.58
CA GLY A 98 16.37 -2.28 -5.59
C GLY A 98 16.96 -2.46 -4.22
N SER A 99 16.70 -3.59 -3.54
CA SER A 99 17.17 -3.95 -2.19
C SER A 99 17.09 -2.89 -1.06
N ASP A 100 16.67 -1.67 -1.35
CA ASP A 100 17.02 -0.47 -0.59
C ASP A 100 15.83 0.13 0.13
N LEU A 101 14.59 -0.25 -0.19
CA LEU A 101 13.39 0.26 0.49
C LEU A 101 13.06 -0.45 1.82
N GLY A 102 13.88 -1.41 2.24
CA GLY A 102 13.60 -2.22 3.43
C GLY A 102 12.31 -3.04 3.31
N PRO A 103 11.94 -3.81 4.35
CA PRO A 103 10.78 -4.68 4.30
C PRO A 103 9.48 -3.87 4.17
N ALA A 104 8.55 -4.38 3.36
CA ALA A 104 7.16 -3.93 3.40
C ALA A 104 6.51 -4.43 4.69
N THR A 105 5.77 -3.56 5.37
CA THR A 105 5.14 -3.89 6.65
C THR A 105 3.82 -3.14 6.83
N TRP A 106 3.01 -3.66 7.75
CA TRP A 106 1.80 -2.99 8.21
C TRP A 106 2.10 -2.29 9.54
N ILE A 107 1.53 -1.10 9.72
CA ILE A 107 1.62 -0.34 10.96
C ILE A 107 0.22 -0.25 11.53
N TYR A 108 0.00 -0.83 12.71
CA TYR A 108 -1.31 -0.86 13.37
C TYR A 108 -1.20 -0.33 14.80
N GLN A 109 -2.30 0.25 15.29
CA GLN A 109 -2.39 0.71 16.67
C GLN A 109 -2.77 -0.46 17.59
N GLN A 110 -1.91 -0.82 18.54
CA GLN A 110 -2.11 -1.96 19.44
C GLN A 110 -3.35 -1.84 20.35
N ASN A 111 -3.67 -0.64 20.84
CA ASN A 111 -4.78 -0.40 21.76
C ASN A 111 -6.05 0.18 21.09
N GLY A 112 -6.11 0.20 19.75
CA GLY A 112 -7.29 0.60 18.99
C GLY A 112 -8.26 -0.55 18.79
N THR A 113 -9.54 -0.25 18.51
CA THR A 113 -10.56 -1.23 18.08
C THR A 113 -9.94 -2.17 17.04
N ALA A 114 -10.01 -3.48 17.27
CA ALA A 114 -9.27 -4.53 16.56
C ALA A 114 -8.98 -4.22 15.07
N GLY A 115 -7.69 -4.18 14.71
CA GLY A 115 -7.25 -4.27 13.31
C GLY A 115 -7.28 -2.98 12.48
N ARG A 116 -7.29 -1.80 13.09
CA ARG A 116 -7.16 -0.55 12.32
C ARG A 116 -5.69 -0.25 12.00
N GLN A 117 -5.42 -0.04 10.72
CA GLN A 117 -4.07 0.18 10.19
C GLN A 117 -3.88 1.63 9.78
N LEU A 118 -2.64 2.10 9.84
CA LEU A 118 -2.25 3.38 9.31
C LEU A 118 -2.44 3.38 7.80
N GLN A 119 -3.30 4.27 7.32
CA GLN A 119 -3.73 4.37 5.94
C GLN A 119 -3.37 5.73 5.35
N VAL A 120 -3.00 5.73 4.07
CA VAL A 120 -2.93 6.93 3.24
C VAL A 120 -4.34 7.42 2.92
N ALA A 121 -4.63 8.68 3.24
CA ALA A 121 -5.89 9.32 2.87
C ALA A 121 -5.69 10.65 2.17
N SER A 122 -6.55 10.94 1.20
CA SER A 122 -6.53 12.19 0.44
C SER A 122 -7.73 13.06 0.81
N GLN A 123 -7.50 14.31 1.21
CA GLN A 123 -8.54 15.33 1.37
C GLN A 123 -8.01 16.66 0.84
N ALA A 124 -8.82 17.37 0.04
CA ALA A 124 -8.54 18.74 -0.43
C ALA A 124 -7.10 18.95 -0.96
N SER A 125 -6.65 18.08 -1.87
CA SER A 125 -5.32 18.11 -2.52
C SER A 125 -4.10 17.86 -1.62
N LYS A 126 -4.30 17.45 -0.36
CA LYS A 126 -3.22 16.96 0.52
C LYS A 126 -3.46 15.49 0.86
N THR A 127 -2.38 14.74 0.93
CA THR A 127 -2.41 13.34 1.34
C THR A 127 -1.82 13.21 2.73
N TYR A 128 -2.59 12.71 3.69
CA TYR A 128 -2.21 12.58 5.10
C TYR A 128 -2.36 11.15 5.59
N LEU A 129 -1.81 10.91 6.78
CA LEU A 129 -1.96 9.64 7.48
C LEU A 129 -3.25 9.65 8.30
N MET A 130 -4.06 8.60 8.18
CA MET A 130 -5.25 8.41 9.02
C MET A 130 -5.36 6.98 9.51
N ILE A 131 -6.19 6.79 10.54
CA ILE A 131 -6.68 5.47 10.94
C ILE A 131 -8.14 5.37 10.47
N PRO A 132 -8.46 4.52 9.47
CA PRO A 132 -9.81 4.37 8.97
C PRO A 132 -10.74 3.73 10.00
N ILE A 133 -12.04 4.04 9.88
CA ILE A 133 -13.09 3.38 10.66
C ILE A 133 -13.38 1.97 10.09
N ALA A 134 -13.18 1.77 8.78
CA ALA A 134 -13.32 0.49 8.13
C ALA A 134 -12.19 -0.48 8.56
N PRO A 135 -12.48 -1.78 8.72
CA PRO A 135 -11.47 -2.77 9.07
C PRO A 135 -10.46 -2.97 7.93
N TYR A 136 -9.35 -3.64 8.26
CA TYR A 136 -8.31 -4.13 7.35
C TYR A 136 -8.84 -4.39 5.93
N ALA A 137 -8.35 -3.58 5.00
CA ALA A 137 -8.45 -3.85 3.58
C ALA A 137 -7.02 -4.16 3.16
N GLU A 138 -6.73 -5.30 2.53
CA GLU A 138 -5.40 -5.64 2.00
C GLU A 138 -5.03 -4.74 0.80
N ASP A 139 -5.20 -3.44 0.96
CA ASP A 139 -5.02 -2.44 -0.08
C ASP A 139 -3.66 -1.76 0.06
N TRP A 140 -3.19 -1.24 -1.05
CA TRP A 140 -1.88 -0.62 -1.18
C TRP A 140 -1.73 0.66 -0.36
N THR A 141 -2.83 1.21 0.16
CA THR A 141 -2.84 2.43 0.96
C THR A 141 -2.55 2.16 2.44
N GLN A 142 -2.52 0.89 2.87
CA GLN A 142 -2.21 0.47 4.25
C GLN A 142 -0.83 -0.20 4.41
N ILE A 143 -0.04 -0.28 3.33
CA ILE A 143 1.29 -0.93 3.31
C ILE A 143 2.40 0.12 3.24
N TRP A 144 3.44 -0.08 4.05
CA TRP A 144 4.56 0.86 4.19
C TRP A 144 5.91 0.16 3.94
N HIS A 145 6.77 0.79 3.16
CA HIS A 145 8.19 0.44 3.05
C HIS A 145 9.00 1.24 4.05
N VAL A 146 9.72 0.55 4.92
CA VAL A 146 10.52 1.17 5.97
C VAL A 146 12.00 1.07 5.59
N ARG A 147 12.54 2.16 5.05
CA ARG A 147 13.93 2.24 4.62
C ARG A 147 14.81 2.74 5.75
N LEU A 148 15.83 1.98 6.13
CA LEU A 148 16.94 2.48 6.96
C LEU A 148 17.83 3.38 6.09
N ILE A 149 17.98 4.65 6.48
CA ILE A 149 18.80 5.65 5.75
C ILE A 149 20.06 6.06 6.51
N ASP A 150 20.14 5.76 7.80
CA ASP A 150 21.30 5.99 8.65
C ASP A 150 21.36 4.91 9.72
N GLN A 151 22.29 3.97 9.56
CA GLN A 151 22.47 2.85 10.47
C GLN A 151 23.05 3.28 11.83
N ALA A 152 23.90 4.30 11.86
CA ALA A 152 24.54 4.76 13.09
C ALA A 152 23.52 5.43 14.02
N ASN A 153 22.57 6.17 13.45
CA ASN A 153 21.54 6.90 14.20
C ASN A 153 20.17 6.21 14.21
N GLY A 154 20.03 5.06 13.54
CA GLY A 154 18.76 4.33 13.42
C GLY A 154 17.66 5.14 12.73
N LEU A 155 18.02 5.95 11.73
CA LEU A 155 17.05 6.80 11.04
C LEU A 155 16.43 6.07 9.86
N HIS A 156 15.11 6.18 9.78
CA HIS A 156 14.29 5.53 8.78
C HIS A 156 13.44 6.53 8.03
N VAL A 157 12.99 6.10 6.85
CA VAL A 157 12.04 6.82 6.00
C VAL A 157 10.93 5.85 5.61
N PHE A 158 9.70 6.32 5.72
CA PHE A 158 8.50 5.54 5.46
C PHE A 158 7.89 5.95 4.12
N HIS A 159 7.77 4.99 3.21
CA HIS A 159 7.15 5.18 1.90
C HIS A 159 5.85 4.39 1.83
N PRO A 160 4.74 4.97 1.36
CA PRO A 160 3.54 4.19 1.09
C PRO A 160 3.76 3.30 -0.14
N ALA A 161 3.31 2.06 -0.08
CA ALA A 161 3.37 1.15 -1.22
C ALA A 161 2.56 1.68 -2.43
N ALA A 162 1.45 2.38 -2.18
CA ALA A 162 0.65 3.03 -3.22
C ALA A 162 1.33 4.26 -3.86
N SER A 163 2.38 4.83 -3.26
CA SER A 163 3.06 6.02 -3.81
C SER A 163 4.51 6.09 -3.31
N PRO A 164 5.36 5.15 -3.73
CA PRO A 164 6.65 4.92 -3.08
C PRO A 164 7.71 6.00 -3.36
N SER A 165 7.42 6.97 -4.24
CA SER A 165 8.26 8.17 -4.41
C SER A 165 7.93 9.29 -3.41
N LEU A 166 6.89 9.11 -2.60
CA LEU A 166 6.53 10.01 -1.51
C LEU A 166 6.96 9.39 -0.18
N CYS A 167 7.13 10.25 0.81
CA CYS A 167 7.56 9.88 2.14
C CYS A 167 6.69 10.55 3.19
N TRP A 168 6.66 9.98 4.39
CA TRP A 168 6.15 10.68 5.55
C TRP A 168 6.93 11.98 5.77
N ASP A 169 6.20 13.05 6.02
CA ASP A 169 6.72 14.39 6.27
C ASP A 169 5.89 15.01 7.40
N VAL A 170 6.58 15.45 8.47
CA VAL A 170 5.93 16.29 9.48
C VAL A 170 5.75 17.68 8.88
N GLU A 171 4.50 18.10 8.71
CA GLU A 171 4.11 19.26 7.92
C GLU A 171 4.89 20.51 8.34
N GLY A 172 5.63 21.09 7.39
CA GLY A 172 6.42 22.30 7.60
C GLY A 172 7.57 22.14 8.62
N GLY A 173 7.91 20.92 9.01
CA GLY A 173 8.89 20.65 10.05
C GLY A 173 8.48 21.14 11.44
N SER A 174 7.16 21.23 11.70
CA SER A 174 6.65 21.70 12.99
C SER A 174 7.23 20.91 14.18
N GLN A 175 7.44 21.61 15.29
CA GLN A 175 7.87 21.04 16.57
C GLN A 175 6.73 20.93 17.59
N ASP A 176 5.53 21.39 17.21
CA ASP A 176 4.36 21.46 18.07
C ASP A 176 3.67 20.10 18.19
N ALA A 177 2.99 19.89 19.33
CA ALA A 177 2.07 18.77 19.47
C ALA A 177 0.87 18.95 18.52
N GLY A 178 0.40 17.86 17.92
CA GLY A 178 -0.69 17.90 16.93
C GLY A 178 -0.25 18.29 15.52
N ALA A 179 1.06 18.45 15.28
CA ALA A 179 1.60 18.59 13.93
C ALA A 179 1.15 17.42 13.06
N ARG A 180 0.63 17.72 11.86
CA ARG A 180 0.17 16.69 10.93
C ARG A 180 1.35 15.97 10.29
N VAL A 181 1.18 14.67 10.06
CA VAL A 181 2.06 13.89 9.18
C VAL A 181 1.36 13.70 7.85
N LEU A 182 2.03 14.10 6.78
CA LEU A 182 1.54 14.03 5.42
C LEU A 182 2.49 13.26 4.50
N LEU A 183 2.06 12.99 3.27
CA LEU A 183 2.94 12.51 2.22
C LEU A 183 3.51 13.67 1.43
N TYR A 184 4.84 13.71 1.30
CA TYR A 184 5.55 14.72 0.55
C TYR A 184 6.69 14.11 -0.28
N SER A 185 7.31 14.91 -1.14
CA SER A 185 8.56 14.53 -1.80
C SER A 185 9.57 14.07 -0.75
N CYS A 186 10.14 12.89 -0.94
CA CYS A 186 11.17 12.36 -0.05
C CYS A 186 12.43 13.23 -0.04
N LEU A 187 12.81 13.71 -1.23
CA LEU A 187 14.06 14.42 -1.46
C LEU A 187 13.83 15.93 -1.38
N GLU A 188 14.86 16.62 -0.91
CA GLU A 188 15.00 18.06 -0.97
C GLU A 188 15.15 18.56 -2.41
N SER A 189 15.18 19.88 -2.57
CA SER A 189 15.38 20.53 -3.87
C SER A 189 16.68 20.13 -4.59
N ASP A 190 17.67 19.61 -3.86
CA ASP A 190 18.92 19.08 -4.43
C ASP A 190 18.75 17.69 -5.08
N GLY A 191 17.59 17.05 -4.92
CA GLY A 191 17.29 15.74 -5.48
C GLY A 191 18.10 14.60 -4.87
N VAL A 192 18.76 14.82 -3.72
CA VAL A 192 19.64 13.82 -3.07
C VAL A 192 19.40 13.77 -1.57
N SER A 193 19.30 14.92 -0.91
CA SER A 193 19.17 15.00 0.54
C SER A 193 17.75 14.69 0.99
N ILE A 194 17.62 14.04 2.14
CA ILE A 194 16.34 13.85 2.81
C ILE A 194 16.24 14.87 3.94
N GLY A 195 15.16 15.66 3.94
CA GLY A 195 14.87 16.66 4.96
C GLY A 195 14.72 16.06 6.36
N PRO A 196 15.09 16.79 7.42
CA PRO A 196 15.09 16.24 8.79
C PRO A 196 13.67 15.88 9.28
N ASN A 197 12.64 16.57 8.78
CA ASN A 197 11.23 16.31 9.09
C ASN A 197 10.62 15.10 8.34
N ARG A 198 11.43 14.39 7.54
CA ARG A 198 11.08 13.15 6.84
C ARG A 198 11.83 11.94 7.39
N LYS A 199 12.59 12.13 8.46
CA LYS A 199 13.40 11.08 9.12
C LYS A 199 12.76 10.71 10.44
N PHE A 200 12.69 9.42 10.71
CA PHE A 200 12.03 8.88 11.89
C PHE A 200 12.90 7.82 12.55
N LYS A 201 12.89 7.77 13.88
CA LYS A 201 13.48 6.69 14.66
C LYS A 201 12.39 5.67 14.99
N ILE A 202 12.74 4.40 14.95
CA ILE A 202 11.89 3.30 15.44
C ILE A 202 12.56 2.79 16.70
N VAL A 203 11.90 3.00 17.84
CA VAL A 203 12.41 2.61 19.16
C VAL A 203 11.51 1.52 19.71
N GLN A 204 12.08 0.40 20.13
CA GLN A 204 11.30 -0.65 20.77
C GLN A 204 10.68 -0.14 22.08
N SER A 205 9.41 -0.47 22.29
CA SER A 205 8.73 -0.28 23.57
C SER A 205 9.22 -1.33 24.58
N CYS A 206 8.87 -1.15 25.86
CA CYS A 206 8.99 -2.20 26.86
C CYS A 206 8.00 -3.36 26.64
N VAL A 207 6.99 -3.15 25.80
CA VAL A 207 6.05 -4.20 25.37
C VAL A 207 6.60 -4.89 24.11
N PRO A 208 6.80 -6.23 24.13
CA PRO A 208 7.27 -6.96 22.96
C PRO A 208 6.35 -6.78 21.75
N GLY A 209 6.95 -6.43 20.61
CA GLY A 209 6.22 -6.20 19.36
C GLY A 209 5.59 -4.79 19.25
N GLU A 210 5.76 -3.92 20.25
CA GLU A 210 5.40 -2.51 20.15
C GLU A 210 6.62 -1.63 19.87
N VAL A 211 6.39 -0.57 19.10
CA VAL A 211 7.42 0.43 18.77
C VAL A 211 6.88 1.84 18.94
N HIS A 212 7.76 2.76 19.31
CA HIS A 212 7.55 4.19 19.18
C HIS A 212 8.21 4.68 17.90
N ILE A 213 7.42 5.35 17.05
CA ILE A 213 7.93 6.05 15.87
C ILE A 213 8.10 7.52 16.24
N ILE A 214 9.32 8.03 16.14
CA ILE A 214 9.70 9.36 16.66
C ILE A 214 10.28 10.18 15.53
N ALA A 215 9.73 11.37 15.29
CA ALA A 215 10.28 12.30 14.30
C ALA A 215 11.67 12.80 14.75
N TYR A 216 12.66 12.69 13.86
CA TYR A 216 14.05 12.99 14.17
C TYR A 216 14.28 14.46 14.55
N HIS A 217 13.61 15.39 13.88
CA HIS A 217 13.84 16.83 14.05
C HIS A 217 13.23 17.40 15.32
N SER A 218 12.14 16.81 15.83
CA SER A 218 11.36 17.34 16.96
C SER A 218 11.37 16.45 18.20
N ASN A 219 11.87 15.21 18.09
CA ASN A 219 11.77 14.19 19.13
C ASN A 219 10.32 13.95 19.64
N LYS A 220 9.32 14.21 18.79
CA LYS A 220 7.90 13.92 19.08
C LYS A 220 7.51 12.57 18.50
N CYS A 221 6.64 11.86 19.22
CA CYS A 221 6.09 10.59 18.78
C CYS A 221 4.99 10.79 17.75
N LEU A 222 4.87 9.84 16.82
CA LEU A 222 3.66 9.65 16.04
C LEU A 222 2.52 9.29 17.01
N ASP A 223 1.41 10.01 16.91
CA ASP A 223 0.17 9.74 17.64
C ASP A 223 -0.98 9.65 16.63
N THR A 224 -1.89 8.72 16.87
CA THR A 224 -3.08 8.46 16.05
C THR A 224 -4.37 8.84 16.77
N ASN A 225 -4.28 9.29 18.02
CA ASN A 225 -5.42 9.79 18.76
C ASN A 225 -5.87 11.13 18.19
N ILE A 226 -7.15 11.20 17.84
CA ILE A 226 -7.85 12.44 17.58
C ILE A 226 -8.12 13.03 18.98
N GLY A 227 -7.22 13.91 19.45
CA GLY A 227 -7.49 14.74 20.62
C GLY A 227 -8.67 15.67 20.39
#